data_AF-A0A963ELE8-F1
#
_entry.id   AF-A0A963ELE8-F1
#
_cell.length_a   1.000
_cell.length_b   1.000
_cell.length_c   1.000
_cell.angle_alpha   90.00
_cell.angle_beta   90.00
_cell.angle_gamma   90.00
#
_symmetry.space_group_name_H-M   'P 1'
#
loop_
_entity.id
_entity.type
_entity.pdbx_description
1 polymer ?
#
loop_
_entity_poly.entity_id
_entity_poly.type
_entity_poly.pdbx_seq_one_letter_code
_entity_poly.pdbx_strand_id
1 'polypeptide(L)' 'MRDVREEYRAEALTEEALHADPLEQARIWVDEAIRAGLPLANAMTLATVRADGQP' A
#
# COMPACT_ATOMS: atom_id res chain seq x y z
N MET A 1 11.59 -19.96 -19.87
CA MET A 1 12.02 -18.90 -18.95
C MET A 1 11.16 -17.68 -19.28
N ARG A 2 10.13 -17.38 -18.47
CA ARG A 2 9.26 -16.22 -18.72
C ARG A 2 9.96 -15.00 -18.12
N ASP A 3 10.25 -14.03 -18.98
CA ASP A 3 10.70 -12.70 -18.57
C ASP A 3 9.47 -11.96 -18.01
N VAL A 4 9.34 -11.89 -16.69
CA VAL A 4 8.24 -11.23 -15.97
C VAL A 4 8.68 -9.83 -15.57
N ARG A 5 9.25 -9.08 -16.52
CA ARG A 5 9.49 -7.65 -16.32
C ARG A 5 8.23 -6.90 -16.69
N GLU A 6 7.36 -6.75 -15.72
CA GLU A 6 6.31 -5.72 -15.75
C GLU A 6 7.02 -4.36 -15.63
N GLU A 7 6.92 -3.52 -16.65
CA GLU A 7 7.29 -2.12 -16.53
C GLU A 7 6.28 -1.44 -15.61
N TYR A 8 6.70 -1.12 -14.39
CA TYR A 8 5.91 -0.32 -13.46
C TYR A 8 5.77 1.11 -14.01
N ARG A 9 4.68 1.35 -14.75
CA ARG A 9 4.32 2.67 -15.33
C ARG A 9 3.63 3.60 -14.32
N ALA A 10 3.68 3.28 -13.03
CA ALA A 10 3.13 4.14 -11.99
C ALA A 10 3.99 5.40 -11.86
N GLU A 11 3.34 6.51 -11.49
CA GLU A 11 4.03 7.74 -11.17
C GLU A 11 5.06 7.51 -10.06
N ALA A 12 6.20 8.21 -10.12
CA ALA A 12 7.25 8.04 -9.13
C ALA A 12 6.78 8.55 -7.76
N LEU A 13 7.05 7.80 -6.70
CA LEU A 13 6.77 8.23 -5.34
C LEU A 13 7.89 9.13 -4.85
N THR A 14 7.65 10.45 -4.78
CA THR A 14 8.60 11.44 -4.24
C THR A 14 8.04 12.09 -2.98
N GLU A 15 8.91 12.66 -2.15
CA GLU A 15 8.51 13.31 -0.90
C GLU A 15 7.58 14.52 -1.16
N GLU A 16 7.83 15.26 -2.24
CA GLU A 16 7.04 16.42 -2.64
C GLU A 16 5.63 16.04 -3.11
N ALA A 17 5.43 14.80 -3.55
CA ALA A 17 4.14 14.28 -3.99
C ALA A 17 3.31 13.67 -2.84
N LEU A 18 3.88 13.53 -1.64
CA LEU A 18 3.21 13.00 -0.47
C LEU A 18 2.51 14.10 0.32
N HIS A 19 1.33 13.78 0.86
CA HIS A 19 0.70 14.60 1.86
C HIS A 19 1.52 14.61 3.16
N ALA A 20 1.65 15.78 3.79
CA ALA A 20 2.46 15.95 5.01
C ALA A 20 1.89 15.19 6.23
N ASP A 21 0.56 15.04 6.29
CA ASP A 21 -0.09 14.16 7.26
C ASP A 21 -0.12 12.71 6.71
N PRO A 22 0.55 11.76 7.37
CA PRO A 22 0.61 10.37 6.93
C PRO A 22 -0.74 9.64 6.99
N LEU A 23 -1.66 10.05 7.87
CA LEU A 23 -3.00 9.45 7.93
C LEU A 23 -3.84 9.88 6.72
N GLU A 24 -3.73 11.13 6.30
CA GLU A 24 -4.36 11.61 5.07
C GLU A 24 -3.77 10.93 3.85
N GLN A 25 -2.45 10.75 3.78
CA GLN A 25 -1.83 10.02 2.68
C GLN A 25 -2.34 8.57 2.58
N ALA A 26 -2.44 7.87 3.72
CA ALA A 26 -2.96 6.51 3.75
C ALA A 26 -4.43 6.45 3.28
N ARG A 27 -5.26 7.44 3.64
CA ARG A 27 -6.64 7.55 3.16
C ARG A 27 -6.70 7.71 1.65
N ILE A 28 -5.86 8.58 1.08
CA ILE A 28 -5.78 8.81 -0.38
C ILE A 28 -5.52 7.48 -1.10
N TRP A 29 -4.55 6.70 -0.65
CA TRP A 29 -4.23 5.41 -1.28
C TRP A 29 -5.34 4.37 -1.17
N VAL A 30 -6.01 4.28 -0.01
CA VAL A 30 -7.16 3.37 0.14
C VAL A 30 -8.31 3.80 -0.78
N ASP A 31 -8.60 5.10 -0.87
CA ASP A 31 -9.64 5.62 -1.75
C ASP A 31 -9.32 5.39 -3.23
N GLU A 32 -8.06 5.55 -3.64
CA GLU A 32 -7.60 5.22 -5.00
C GLU A 32 -7.77 3.73 -5.31
N ALA A 33 -7.40 2.84 -4.38
CA ALA A 33 -7.61 1.41 -4.52
C ALA A 33 -9.10 1.03 -4.63
N ILE A 34 -9.97 1.69 -3.86
CA ILE A 34 -11.44 1.54 -3.97
C ILE A 34 -11.93 2.02 -5.34
N ARG A 35 -11.51 3.21 -5.79
CA ARG A 35 -11.90 3.76 -7.11
C ARG A 35 -11.42 2.90 -8.27
N ALA A 36 -10.26 2.25 -8.13
CA ALA A 36 -9.72 1.30 -9.10
C ALA A 36 -10.43 -0.07 -9.07
N GLY A 37 -11.36 -0.28 -8.13
CA GLY A 37 -12.10 -1.53 -8.00
C GLY A 37 -11.24 -2.70 -7.52
N LEU A 38 -10.14 -2.44 -6.81
CA LEU A 38 -9.30 -3.50 -6.28
C LEU A 38 -10.07 -4.31 -5.23
N PRO A 39 -9.98 -5.65 -5.27
CA PRO A 39 -10.61 -6.47 -4.26
C PRO A 39 -9.96 -6.21 -2.90
N LEU A 40 -10.78 -6.16 -1.84
CA LEU A 40 -10.28 -6.06 -0.47
C LEU A 40 -9.33 -4.86 -0.25
N ALA A 41 -9.60 -3.72 -0.88
CA ALA A 41 -8.75 -2.52 -0.83
C ALA A 41 -8.39 -2.03 0.59
N ASN A 42 -9.18 -2.41 1.59
CA ASN A 42 -8.97 -2.08 3.00
C ASN A 42 -8.54 -3.29 3.87
N ALA A 43 -8.30 -4.46 3.28
CA ALA A 43 -7.83 -5.62 4.04
C ALA A 43 -6.39 -5.40 4.51
N MET A 44 -6.15 -5.78 5.77
CA MET A 44 -4.86 -5.60 6.42
C MET A 44 -4.42 -6.92 7.05
N THR A 45 -3.13 -7.22 6.93
CA THR A 45 -2.50 -8.30 7.70
C THR A 45 -1.97 -7.72 9.00
N LEU A 46 -2.63 -8.06 10.11
CA LEU A 46 -2.20 -7.65 11.44
C LEU A 46 -1.25 -8.71 12.03
N ALA A 47 0.01 -8.34 12.20
CA ALA A 47 0.94 -9.13 13.00
C ALA A 47 0.74 -8.78 14.48
N THR A 48 0.64 -9.80 15.32
CA THR A 48 0.68 -9.67 16.78
C THR A 48 1.90 -10.39 17.31
N VAL A 49 2.22 -10.29 18.58
CA VAL A 49 3.35 -11.03 19.16
C VAL A 49 2.93 -11.64 20.47
N ARG A 50 3.33 -12.89 20.70
CA ARG A 50 3.18 -13.54 22.00
C ARG A 50 4.19 -12.94 22.99
N ALA A 51 3.97 -13.18 24.28
CA ALA A 51 4.89 -12.72 25.34
C ALA A 51 6.32 -13.27 25.20
N ASP A 52 6.50 -14.40 24.51
CA ASP A 52 7.80 -15.00 24.18
C ASP A 52 8.48 -14.37 22.94
N GLY A 53 7.91 -13.30 22.37
CA GLY A 53 8.49 -12.56 21.25
C GLY A 53 8.25 -13.20 19.88
N GLN A 54 7.45 -14.26 19.79
CA GLN A 54 7.11 -14.90 18.52
C GLN A 54 5.90 -14.21 17.85
N PRO A 55 6.02 -13.75 16.59
CA PRO A 55 4.92 -13.18 15.81
C PRO A 55 3.80 -14.17 15.48
#